data_AF-A0A7T5CI00-F1
#
_entry.id   AF-A0A7T5CI00-F1
#
_cell.length_a   1.000
_cell.length_b   1.000
_cell.length_c   1.000
_cell.angle_alpha   90.00
_cell.angle_beta   90.00
_cell.angle_gamma   90.00
#
_symmetry.space_group_name_H-M   'P 1'
#
loop_
_entity.id
_entity.type
_entity.pdbx_description
1 polymer ?
#
loop_
_entity_poly.entity_id
_entity_poly.type
_entity_poly.pdbx_seq_one_letter_code
_entity_poly.pdbx_strand_id
1 'polypeptide(L)'
;MLIPKNFKYIAASATFTMMSTSLFAATNTYTWDGDAADNDIFNETNWDTGSGDPAGDPLKANTDIIDTDLVITNATGTPNASGGQWKIYKDSVLTITNSSVSADQGVGNWKKEADNTTRLRTSIVLNDSNLEANFIFYANVELNGNSTLTVRHSGIPLNNATINLLNENSRIVFNNENIAAVIDEHLSKITVNGEAAVIDTNMKLVDDGTGNGTILSVIPVPEPASLMLLSLGGLLAIARRKH
;
A
#
# COMPACT_ATOMS: atom_id res chain seq x y z
N MET A 1 -1.76 16.33 -55.49
CA MET A 1 -2.14 15.04 -54.91
C MET A 1 -0.94 14.53 -54.11
N LEU A 2 -0.92 14.81 -52.81
CA LEU A 2 0.18 14.47 -51.90
C LEU A 2 -0.40 13.53 -50.83
N ILE A 3 0.07 12.29 -50.81
CA ILE A 3 -0.29 11.28 -49.82
C ILE A 3 0.62 11.50 -48.60
N PRO A 4 0.10 11.72 -47.37
CA PRO A 4 0.95 11.81 -46.19
C PRO A 4 1.39 10.41 -45.71
N LYS A 5 2.63 10.38 -45.24
CA LYS A 5 3.37 9.21 -44.76
C LYS A 5 2.75 8.55 -43.52
N ASN A 6 2.78 7.23 -43.54
CA ASN A 6 2.58 6.25 -42.47
C ASN A 6 2.88 6.76 -41.05
N PHE A 7 1.83 6.90 -40.24
CA PHE A 7 1.93 6.89 -38.78
C PHE A 7 2.13 5.43 -38.33
N LYS A 8 3.31 5.11 -37.81
CA LYS A 8 3.55 3.87 -37.07
C LYS A 8 3.00 4.03 -35.66
N TYR A 9 1.92 3.33 -35.33
CA TYR A 9 1.47 3.16 -33.95
C TYR A 9 2.50 2.28 -33.23
N ILE A 10 3.24 2.88 -32.28
CA ILE A 10 4.03 2.13 -31.32
C ILE A 10 3.04 1.63 -30.27
N ALA A 11 2.63 0.36 -30.37
CA ALA A 11 1.86 -0.29 -29.32
C ALA A 11 2.79 -0.46 -28.11
N ALA A 12 2.53 0.28 -27.03
CA ALA A 12 3.13 0.01 -25.74
C ALA A 12 2.60 -1.34 -25.25
N SER A 13 3.49 -2.35 -25.19
CA SER A 13 3.17 -3.64 -24.59
C SER A 13 3.09 -3.45 -23.07
N ALA A 14 1.87 -3.30 -22.54
CA ALA A 14 1.62 -3.42 -21.11
C ALA A 14 1.85 -4.88 -20.73
N THR A 15 2.94 -5.15 -20.02
CA THR A 15 3.25 -6.49 -19.52
C THR A 15 2.50 -6.66 -18.22
N PHE A 16 1.31 -7.25 -18.28
CA PHE A 16 0.51 -7.55 -17.09
C PHE A 16 1.18 -8.72 -16.35
N THR A 17 1.99 -8.41 -15.34
CA THR A 17 2.54 -9.42 -14.44
C THR A 17 1.42 -9.86 -13.51
N MET A 18 0.75 -10.96 -13.84
CA MET A 18 -0.05 -11.66 -12.83
C MET A 18 0.92 -12.21 -11.78
N MET A 19 0.94 -11.62 -10.58
CA MET A 19 1.47 -12.29 -9.41
C MET A 19 0.69 -13.60 -9.26
N SER A 20 1.38 -14.75 -9.34
CA SER A 20 0.76 -16.01 -8.95
C SER A 20 0.57 -15.96 -7.43
N THR A 21 -0.63 -15.63 -6.99
CA THR A 21 -1.03 -15.86 -5.61
C THR A 21 -1.03 -17.36 -5.39
N SER A 22 -0.13 -17.85 -4.54
CA SER A 22 -0.28 -19.19 -3.98
C SER A 22 -1.61 -19.22 -3.25
N LEU A 23 -2.51 -20.10 -3.68
CA LEU A 23 -3.86 -20.27 -3.16
C LEU A 23 -3.83 -20.95 -1.77
N PHE A 24 -3.21 -20.31 -0.79
CA PHE A 24 -3.43 -20.60 0.62
C PHE A 24 -4.15 -19.37 1.17
N ALA A 25 -5.48 -19.40 1.14
CA ALA A 25 -6.27 -18.41 1.86
C ALA A 25 -6.17 -18.73 3.35
N ALA A 26 -6.11 -17.70 4.19
CA ALA A 26 -6.27 -17.87 5.62
C ALA A 26 -7.54 -18.66 5.94
N THR A 27 -7.49 -19.47 6.99
CA THR A 27 -8.64 -20.28 7.42
C THR A 27 -9.63 -19.49 8.26
N ASN A 28 -9.18 -18.40 8.89
CA ASN A 28 -10.00 -17.54 9.74
C ASN A 28 -9.96 -16.09 9.23
N THR A 29 -10.97 -15.31 9.63
CA THR A 29 -10.98 -13.86 9.44
C THR A 29 -11.40 -13.21 10.74
N TYR A 30 -10.58 -12.28 11.23
CA TYR A 30 -10.91 -11.44 12.38
C TYR A 30 -11.20 -10.03 11.90
N THR A 31 -12.37 -9.52 12.25
CA THR A 31 -12.85 -8.21 11.82
C THR A 31 -12.91 -7.24 12.99
N TRP A 32 -12.42 -6.02 12.79
CA TRP A 32 -12.63 -4.89 13.69
C TRP A 32 -13.30 -3.77 12.92
N ASP A 33 -14.53 -3.42 13.27
CA ASP A 33 -15.37 -2.43 12.57
C ASP A 33 -15.40 -1.04 13.21
N GLY A 34 -14.52 -0.80 14.19
CA GLY A 34 -14.43 0.44 14.94
C GLY A 34 -15.38 0.54 16.13
N ASP A 35 -16.35 -0.37 16.30
CA ASP A 35 -17.23 -0.42 17.48
C ASP A 35 -16.59 -1.23 18.61
N ALA A 36 -15.40 -0.78 19.02
CA ALA A 36 -14.55 -1.50 19.96
C ALA A 36 -14.67 -1.01 21.41
N ALA A 37 -14.23 -1.85 22.34
CA ALA A 37 -14.15 -1.53 23.76
C ALA A 37 -13.04 -0.48 24.04
N ASP A 38 -11.95 -0.53 23.28
CA ASP A 38 -10.88 0.47 23.28
C ASP A 38 -10.18 0.58 21.91
N ASN A 39 -9.05 1.29 21.85
CA ASN A 39 -8.29 1.47 20.61
C ASN A 39 -7.06 0.54 20.53
N ASP A 40 -6.88 -0.43 21.42
CA ASP A 40 -5.73 -1.31 21.41
C ASP A 40 -5.87 -2.39 20.33
N ILE A 41 -4.95 -2.39 19.34
CA ILE A 41 -4.94 -3.38 18.26
C ILE A 41 -4.73 -4.82 18.77
N PHE A 42 -4.20 -4.97 19.99
CA PHE A 42 -3.95 -6.27 20.63
C PHE A 42 -5.02 -6.65 21.66
N ASN A 43 -6.06 -5.84 21.84
CA ASN A 43 -7.19 -6.22 22.68
C ASN A 43 -8.18 -7.04 21.84
N GLU A 44 -8.29 -8.34 22.16
CA GLU A 44 -9.11 -9.29 21.40
C GLU A 44 -10.60 -8.94 21.41
N THR A 45 -11.07 -8.25 22.45
CA THR A 45 -12.47 -7.80 22.54
C THR A 45 -12.86 -6.78 21.48
N ASN A 46 -11.89 -6.22 20.76
CA ASN A 46 -12.12 -5.33 19.63
C ASN A 46 -12.33 -6.08 18.31
N TRP A 47 -12.09 -7.39 18.30
CA TRP A 47 -12.11 -8.22 17.09
C TRP A 47 -13.24 -9.23 17.16
N ASP A 48 -13.97 -9.39 16.06
CA ASP A 48 -15.01 -10.41 15.89
C ASP A 48 -14.54 -11.51 14.94
N THR A 49 -14.80 -12.76 15.32
CA THR A 49 -14.56 -13.96 14.51
C THR A 49 -15.81 -14.42 13.75
N GLY A 50 -16.92 -13.68 13.87
CA GLY A 50 -18.27 -14.07 13.49
C GLY A 50 -18.97 -14.95 14.54
N SER A 51 -18.27 -15.31 15.62
CA SER A 51 -18.78 -16.10 16.74
C SER A 51 -18.47 -15.48 18.10
N GLY A 52 -18.03 -14.22 18.11
CA GLY A 52 -17.47 -13.51 19.27
C GLY A 52 -15.96 -13.29 19.14
N ASP A 53 -15.33 -12.93 20.25
CA ASP A 53 -13.92 -12.55 20.30
C ASP A 53 -12.97 -13.72 20.01
N PRO A 54 -11.76 -13.48 19.45
CA PRO A 54 -10.72 -14.50 19.32
C PRO A 54 -10.45 -15.20 20.64
N ALA A 55 -10.31 -16.53 20.59
CA ALA A 55 -10.02 -17.34 21.77
C ALA A 55 -8.54 -17.71 21.81
N GLY A 56 -7.96 -17.68 23.02
CA GLY A 56 -6.61 -18.19 23.25
C GLY A 56 -5.50 -17.17 23.00
N ASP A 57 -5.82 -15.88 23.01
CA ASP A 57 -4.85 -14.80 22.88
C ASP A 57 -4.02 -14.75 21.58
N PRO A 58 -4.56 -15.09 20.39
CA PRO A 58 -3.81 -14.99 19.13
C PRO A 58 -3.35 -13.56 18.79
N LEU A 59 -4.05 -12.51 19.24
CA LEU A 59 -3.76 -11.13 18.88
C LEU A 59 -2.91 -10.42 19.93
N LYS A 60 -1.70 -10.94 20.17
CA LYS A 60 -0.75 -10.35 21.12
C LYS A 60 0.46 -9.74 20.43
N ALA A 61 0.96 -8.65 21.01
CA ALA A 61 2.24 -8.06 20.66
C ALA A 61 3.33 -9.14 20.55
N ASN A 62 4.08 -9.12 19.44
CA ASN A 62 5.18 -10.05 19.16
C ASN A 62 4.79 -11.54 18.99
N THR A 63 3.51 -11.86 18.87
CA THR A 63 3.01 -13.22 18.58
C THR A 63 2.71 -13.36 17.10
N ASP A 64 3.12 -14.48 16.49
CA ASP A 64 2.86 -14.76 15.07
C ASP A 64 1.36 -15.04 14.85
N ILE A 65 0.71 -14.22 14.03
CA ILE A 65 -0.65 -14.42 13.54
C ILE A 65 -0.57 -15.27 12.28
N ILE A 66 -1.17 -16.46 12.32
CA ILE A 66 -1.04 -17.50 11.30
C ILE A 66 -2.45 -17.92 10.87
N ASP A 67 -2.61 -18.22 9.57
CA ASP A 67 -3.85 -18.72 8.96
C ASP A 67 -5.10 -17.90 9.29
N THR A 68 -4.90 -16.60 9.51
CA THR A 68 -5.93 -15.65 9.92
C THR A 68 -5.79 -14.32 9.19
N ASP A 69 -6.80 -13.94 8.42
CA ASP A 69 -6.89 -12.61 7.83
C ASP A 69 -7.39 -11.60 8.87
N LEU A 70 -6.83 -10.40 8.83
CA LEU A 70 -7.21 -9.29 9.71
C LEU A 70 -7.86 -8.21 8.85
N VAL A 71 -9.08 -7.82 9.21
CA VAL A 71 -9.84 -6.80 8.48
C VAL A 71 -10.23 -5.69 9.44
N ILE A 72 -9.69 -4.50 9.24
CA ILE A 72 -10.03 -3.30 10.00
C ILE A 72 -10.84 -2.37 9.11
N THR A 73 -11.97 -1.91 9.62
CA THR A 73 -12.89 -0.99 8.94
C THR A 73 -13.35 0.09 9.89
N ASN A 74 -13.36 1.35 9.47
CA ASN A 74 -13.89 2.48 10.26
C ASN A 74 -13.32 2.63 11.68
N ALA A 75 -12.09 2.18 11.93
CA ALA A 75 -11.50 2.14 13.26
C ALA A 75 -10.31 3.10 13.41
N THR A 76 -9.99 3.44 14.67
CA THR A 76 -8.71 4.03 15.03
C THR A 76 -7.99 3.10 16.00
N GLY A 77 -6.87 2.54 15.56
CA GLY A 77 -6.10 1.56 16.34
C GLY A 77 -4.72 2.08 16.72
N THR A 78 -4.34 1.92 17.98
CA THR A 78 -2.99 2.21 18.49
C THR A 78 -2.63 1.17 19.54
N PRO A 79 -1.45 0.53 19.48
CA PRO A 79 -1.07 -0.41 20.53
C PRO A 79 -0.93 0.31 21.86
N ASN A 80 -1.57 -0.23 22.90
CA ASN A 80 -1.44 0.31 24.26
C ASN A 80 -0.13 -0.16 24.92
N ALA A 81 0.44 -1.26 24.43
CA ALA A 81 1.73 -1.78 24.88
C ALA A 81 2.89 -1.25 24.02
N SER A 82 3.84 -0.54 24.64
CA SER A 82 5.09 -0.16 23.99
C SER A 82 5.90 -1.41 23.59
N GLY A 83 6.55 -1.37 22.43
CA GLY A 83 7.44 -2.41 21.93
C GLY A 83 6.77 -3.56 21.17
N GLY A 84 5.49 -3.48 20.84
CA GLY A 84 4.79 -4.55 20.12
C GLY A 84 5.00 -4.53 18.60
N GLN A 85 5.51 -5.64 18.05
CA GLN A 85 5.46 -5.94 16.61
C GLN A 85 4.13 -6.60 16.25
N TRP A 86 3.61 -6.27 15.08
CA TRP A 86 2.45 -6.94 14.51
C TRP A 86 2.91 -7.98 13.48
N LYS A 87 2.97 -9.24 13.91
CA LYS A 87 3.58 -10.32 13.15
C LYS A 87 2.50 -11.09 12.39
N ILE A 88 2.38 -10.84 11.09
CA ILE A 88 1.37 -11.43 10.22
C ILE A 88 2.07 -12.39 9.26
N TYR A 89 1.62 -13.65 9.22
CA TYR A 89 2.26 -14.67 8.40
C TYR A 89 1.92 -14.52 6.91
N LYS A 90 2.69 -15.22 6.06
CA LYS A 90 2.62 -15.09 4.60
C LYS A 90 1.24 -15.41 3.99
N ASP A 91 0.48 -16.31 4.60
CA ASP A 91 -0.84 -16.77 4.11
C ASP A 91 -1.99 -15.96 4.73
N SER A 92 -1.64 -14.98 5.57
CA SER A 92 -2.56 -14.01 6.16
C SER A 92 -2.45 -12.68 5.44
N VAL A 93 -3.57 -11.95 5.38
CA VAL A 93 -3.65 -10.60 4.84
C VAL A 93 -4.15 -9.65 5.92
N LEU A 94 -3.52 -8.47 6.02
CA LEU A 94 -4.06 -7.34 6.76
C LEU A 94 -4.72 -6.36 5.78
N THR A 95 -6.03 -6.19 5.90
CA THR A 95 -6.80 -5.20 5.13
C THR A 95 -7.26 -4.09 6.06
N ILE A 96 -6.95 -2.84 5.73
CA ILE A 96 -7.35 -1.66 6.49
C ILE A 96 -8.16 -0.76 5.56
N THR A 97 -9.41 -0.46 5.93
CA THR A 97 -10.34 0.33 5.12
C THR A 97 -10.94 1.47 5.94
N ASN A 98 -10.93 2.69 5.40
CA ASN A 98 -11.41 3.90 6.08
C ASN A 98 -10.97 4.01 7.56
N SER A 99 -9.70 3.70 7.84
CA SER A 99 -9.21 3.58 9.23
C SER A 99 -7.85 4.25 9.41
N SER A 100 -7.48 4.52 10.67
CA SER A 100 -6.17 5.03 11.04
C SER A 100 -5.55 4.12 12.09
N VAL A 101 -4.52 3.37 11.71
CA VAL A 101 -3.89 2.37 12.58
C VAL A 101 -2.42 2.68 12.74
N SER A 102 -1.90 2.54 13.95
CA SER A 102 -0.45 2.56 14.19
C SER A 102 0.00 1.24 14.81
N ALA A 103 1.26 0.89 14.58
CA ALA A 103 2.00 -0.10 15.33
C ALA A 103 3.22 0.61 15.95
N ASP A 104 3.60 0.26 17.19
CA ASP A 104 4.73 0.91 17.86
C ASP A 104 6.05 0.50 17.21
N GLN A 105 6.20 -0.79 16.88
CA GLN A 105 7.37 -1.33 16.18
C GLN A 105 7.07 -1.57 14.71
N GLY A 106 7.32 -2.77 14.19
CA GLY A 106 7.12 -3.11 12.79
C GLY A 106 5.88 -3.94 12.53
N VAL A 107 5.44 -3.92 11.27
CA VAL A 107 4.34 -4.73 10.74
C VAL A 107 4.85 -5.63 9.62
N GLY A 108 4.46 -6.90 9.63
CA GLY A 108 4.77 -7.86 8.58
C GLY A 108 5.18 -9.24 9.12
N ASN A 109 5.96 -10.02 8.37
CA ASN A 109 6.20 -11.42 8.69
C ASN A 109 7.55 -11.67 9.40
N TRP A 110 7.56 -12.28 10.58
CA TRP A 110 8.78 -12.72 11.28
C TRP A 110 9.01 -14.22 11.26
N LYS A 111 8.03 -15.02 10.85
CA LYS A 111 8.16 -16.47 10.85
C LYS A 111 8.96 -16.93 9.64
N LYS A 112 9.87 -17.88 9.86
CA LYS A 112 10.61 -18.56 8.79
C LYS A 112 9.81 -19.75 8.28
N GLU A 113 10.04 -20.11 7.03
CA GLU A 113 9.51 -21.33 6.43
C GLU A 113 10.14 -22.58 7.09
N ALA A 114 9.64 -23.76 6.71
CA ALA A 114 10.09 -25.05 7.25
C ALA A 114 11.59 -25.31 7.06
N ASP A 115 12.24 -24.67 6.07
CA ASP A 115 13.68 -24.74 5.85
C ASP A 115 14.52 -23.92 6.86
N ASN A 116 13.86 -23.14 7.72
CA ASN A 116 14.47 -22.25 8.71
C ASN A 116 15.44 -21.20 8.11
N THR A 117 15.34 -20.93 6.82
CA THR A 117 16.16 -19.96 6.09
C THR A 117 15.32 -18.98 5.28
N THR A 118 14.29 -19.48 4.62
CA THR A 118 13.40 -18.69 3.79
C THR A 118 12.39 -17.97 4.67
N ARG A 119 12.03 -16.77 4.24
CA ARG A 119 10.90 -16.03 4.78
C ARG A 119 10.17 -15.40 3.61
N LEU A 120 8.87 -15.67 3.52
CA LEU A 120 8.01 -15.10 2.50
C LEU A 120 7.30 -13.87 3.02
N ARG A 121 6.77 -13.06 2.09
CA ARG A 121 6.08 -11.82 2.44
C ARG A 121 4.61 -12.10 2.76
N THR A 122 4.09 -11.42 3.78
CA THR A 122 2.63 -11.25 3.98
C THR A 122 2.09 -10.13 3.07
N SER A 123 0.77 -9.99 2.97
CA SER A 123 0.12 -8.91 2.22
C SER A 123 -0.57 -7.93 3.16
N ILE A 124 -0.38 -6.64 2.89
CA ILE A 124 -1.02 -5.53 3.61
C ILE A 124 -1.72 -4.65 2.57
N VAL A 125 -2.99 -4.36 2.78
CA VAL A 125 -3.81 -3.57 1.85
C VAL A 125 -4.43 -2.40 2.60
N LEU A 126 -4.18 -1.19 2.12
CA LEU A 126 -4.78 0.04 2.65
C LEU A 126 -5.76 0.60 1.62
N ASN A 127 -7.01 0.83 2.04
CA ASN A 127 -8.05 1.49 1.24
C ASN A 127 -8.53 2.73 1.98
N ASP A 128 -8.22 3.92 1.48
CA ASP A 128 -8.60 5.20 2.11
C ASP A 128 -8.22 5.26 3.60
N SER A 129 -7.02 4.76 3.92
CA SER A 129 -6.57 4.49 5.29
C SER A 129 -5.14 4.90 5.55
N ASN A 130 -4.82 5.14 6.82
CA ASN A 130 -3.47 5.43 7.28
C ASN A 130 -2.92 4.25 8.09
N LEU A 131 -1.68 3.85 7.78
CA LEU A 131 -0.90 2.92 8.60
C LEU A 131 0.41 3.58 9.00
N GLU A 132 0.69 3.64 10.30
CA GLU A 132 1.98 4.12 10.81
C GLU A 132 2.75 3.02 11.53
N ALA A 133 4.01 2.80 11.15
CA ALA A 133 4.89 1.84 11.83
C ALA A 133 6.32 2.39 11.91
N ASN A 134 7.16 1.80 12.76
CA ASN A 134 8.60 2.09 12.68
C ASN A 134 9.16 1.54 11.36
N PHE A 135 8.77 0.33 10.97
CA PHE A 135 9.22 -0.30 9.74
C PHE A 135 8.23 -1.35 9.23
N ILE A 136 8.30 -1.66 7.94
CA ILE A 136 7.60 -2.78 7.31
C ILE A 136 8.61 -3.89 7.06
N PHE A 137 8.28 -5.12 7.48
CA PHE A 137 9.21 -6.24 7.45
C PHE A 137 8.63 -7.43 6.69
N TYR A 138 9.26 -7.85 5.58
CA TYR A 138 8.78 -8.97 4.76
C TYR A 138 7.27 -8.87 4.47
N ALA A 139 6.86 -7.81 3.79
CA ALA A 139 5.46 -7.60 3.38
C ALA A 139 5.37 -6.98 1.98
N ASN A 140 4.30 -7.32 1.26
CA ASN A 140 3.83 -6.57 0.10
C ASN A 140 2.75 -5.60 0.60
N VAL A 141 2.90 -4.31 0.34
CA VAL A 141 1.92 -3.29 0.75
C VAL A 141 1.28 -2.65 -0.48
N GLU A 142 -0.04 -2.61 -0.52
CA GLU A 142 -0.82 -1.90 -1.53
C GLU A 142 -1.53 -0.71 -0.90
N LEU A 143 -1.39 0.47 -1.52
CA LEU A 143 -2.05 1.70 -1.10
C LEU A 143 -3.05 2.09 -2.17
N ASN A 144 -4.33 2.15 -1.79
CA ASN A 144 -5.44 2.52 -2.66
C ASN A 144 -6.22 3.70 -2.07
N GLY A 145 -6.87 4.46 -2.94
CA GLY A 145 -7.58 5.69 -2.56
C GLY A 145 -6.66 6.71 -1.89
N ASN A 146 -7.17 7.42 -0.90
CA ASN A 146 -6.42 8.41 -0.11
C ASN A 146 -5.64 7.75 1.04
N SER A 147 -4.84 6.73 0.73
CA SER A 147 -4.06 5.99 1.72
C SER A 147 -2.68 6.57 2.00
N THR A 148 -2.25 6.51 3.26
CA THR A 148 -0.89 6.89 3.67
C THR A 148 -0.21 5.77 4.42
N LEU A 149 1.00 5.41 4.00
CA LEU A 149 1.92 4.61 4.81
C LEU A 149 2.96 5.55 5.42
N THR A 150 3.04 5.62 6.75
CA THR A 150 4.08 6.36 7.47
C THR A 150 5.07 5.40 8.08
N VAL A 151 6.35 5.57 7.77
CA VAL A 151 7.45 4.81 8.39
C VAL A 151 8.36 5.74 9.19
N ARG A 152 8.60 5.36 10.46
CA ARG A 152 9.24 6.25 11.45
C ARG A 152 10.69 5.91 11.78
N HIS A 153 11.20 4.73 11.44
CA HIS A 153 12.59 4.36 11.75
C HIS A 153 13.55 4.90 10.69
N SER A 154 14.79 5.21 11.09
CA SER A 154 15.89 5.46 10.17
C SER A 154 16.63 4.17 9.81
N GLY A 155 17.38 4.17 8.72
CA GLY A 155 18.18 3.04 8.24
C GLY A 155 17.45 2.21 7.19
N ILE A 156 16.57 1.28 7.58
CA ILE A 156 15.84 0.46 6.58
C ILE A 156 14.38 0.29 7.00
N PRO A 157 13.57 1.36 6.98
CA PRO A 157 12.14 1.26 7.29
C PRO A 157 11.36 0.36 6.33
N LEU A 158 11.78 0.22 5.07
CA LEU A 158 11.23 -0.78 4.14
C LEU A 158 12.16 -1.99 4.06
N ASN A 159 12.02 -2.92 5.00
CA ASN A 159 12.94 -4.04 5.18
C ASN A 159 12.41 -5.31 4.51
N ASN A 160 12.99 -5.68 3.36
CA ASN A 160 12.50 -6.79 2.54
C ASN A 160 11.02 -6.66 2.15
N ALA A 161 10.53 -5.42 2.06
CA ALA A 161 9.17 -5.09 1.68
C ALA A 161 9.10 -4.59 0.23
N THR A 162 7.92 -4.65 -0.38
CA THR A 162 7.60 -3.95 -1.62
C THR A 162 6.31 -3.17 -1.47
N ILE A 163 6.25 -1.99 -2.06
CA ILE A 163 5.12 -1.07 -1.95
C ILE A 163 4.57 -0.77 -3.34
N ASN A 164 3.24 -0.78 -3.50
CA ASN A 164 2.57 -0.41 -4.72
C ASN A 164 1.53 0.67 -4.43
N LEU A 165 1.68 1.84 -5.06
CA LEU A 165 0.72 2.93 -4.98
C LEU A 165 -0.25 2.83 -6.16
N LEU A 166 -1.52 2.57 -5.87
CA LEU A 166 -2.57 2.30 -6.86
C LEU A 166 -3.45 3.52 -7.16
N ASN A 167 -3.26 4.63 -6.44
CA ASN A 167 -4.06 5.84 -6.60
C ASN A 167 -3.19 7.11 -6.51
N GLU A 168 -3.59 8.17 -7.20
CA GLU A 168 -2.87 9.44 -7.21
C GLU A 168 -2.78 10.13 -5.83
N ASN A 169 -3.73 9.83 -4.94
CA ASN A 169 -3.76 10.38 -3.59
C ASN A 169 -2.97 9.57 -2.57
N SER A 170 -2.53 8.37 -2.96
CA SER A 170 -1.72 7.51 -2.12
C SER A 170 -0.33 8.09 -1.93
N ARG A 171 0.21 7.94 -0.71
CA ARG A 171 1.52 8.50 -0.35
C ARG A 171 2.28 7.61 0.64
N ILE A 172 3.60 7.74 0.61
CA ILE A 172 4.47 7.18 1.65
C ILE A 172 5.17 8.36 2.34
N VAL A 173 5.18 8.36 3.65
CA VAL A 173 5.89 9.35 4.46
C VAL A 173 7.03 8.64 5.20
N PHE A 174 8.26 9.07 4.95
CA PHE A 174 9.44 8.63 5.67
C PHE A 174 9.83 9.73 6.66
N ASN A 175 9.55 9.56 7.96
CA ASN A 175 9.79 10.64 8.93
C ASN A 175 11.28 10.86 9.25
N ASN A 176 12.13 9.87 8.98
CA ASN A 176 13.54 9.89 9.36
C ASN A 176 14.47 9.44 8.23
N GLU A 177 14.02 9.55 6.97
CA GLU A 177 14.85 9.40 5.78
C GLU A 177 14.79 10.66 4.92
N ASN A 178 15.95 11.23 4.60
CA ASN A 178 16.04 12.28 3.59
C ASN A 178 15.92 11.71 2.17
N ILE A 179 15.75 12.58 1.18
CA ILE A 179 15.51 12.19 -0.22
C ILE A 179 16.60 11.26 -0.76
N ALA A 180 17.87 11.53 -0.44
CA ALA A 180 18.98 10.71 -0.93
C ALA A 180 18.92 9.29 -0.37
N ALA A 181 18.64 9.13 0.93
CA ALA A 181 18.47 7.83 1.55
C ALA A 181 17.27 7.05 0.95
N VAL A 182 16.13 7.73 0.74
CA VAL A 182 14.96 7.11 0.08
C VAL A 182 15.32 6.62 -1.32
N ILE A 183 16.08 7.39 -2.10
CA ILE A 183 16.52 7.00 -3.44
C ILE A 183 17.39 5.74 -3.38
N ASP A 184 18.44 5.78 -2.56
CA ASP A 184 19.47 4.74 -2.53
C ASP A 184 18.93 3.42 -1.97
N GLU A 185 18.07 3.48 -0.95
CA GLU A 185 17.72 2.31 -0.15
C GLU A 185 16.32 1.76 -0.43
N HIS A 186 15.42 2.58 -0.99
CA HIS A 186 13.98 2.27 -1.01
C HIS A 186 13.34 2.39 -2.39
N LEU A 187 13.81 3.24 -3.29
CA LEU A 187 13.14 3.48 -4.57
C LEU A 187 12.91 2.18 -5.39
N SER A 188 13.89 1.26 -5.36
CA SER A 188 13.79 -0.04 -6.04
C SER A 188 12.71 -0.99 -5.48
N LYS A 189 12.14 -0.68 -4.32
CA LYS A 189 11.08 -1.45 -3.66
C LYS A 189 9.69 -0.92 -3.97
N ILE A 190 9.58 0.19 -4.69
CA ILE A 190 8.36 0.97 -4.86
C ILE A 190 7.90 0.90 -6.31
N THR A 191 6.60 0.71 -6.47
CA THR A 191 5.91 0.71 -7.76
C THR A 191 4.71 1.66 -7.71
N VAL A 192 4.33 2.18 -8.87
CA VAL A 192 3.14 3.02 -9.07
C VAL A 192 2.30 2.34 -10.13
N ASN A 193 1.09 1.90 -9.76
CA ASN A 193 0.21 1.09 -10.61
C ASN A 193 0.92 -0.14 -11.20
N GLY A 194 1.76 -0.79 -10.41
CA GLY A 194 2.54 -1.98 -10.81
C GLY A 194 3.78 -1.69 -11.67
N GLU A 195 3.98 -0.46 -12.14
CA GLU A 195 5.19 -0.06 -12.86
C GLU A 195 6.27 0.44 -11.88
N ALA A 196 7.55 0.27 -12.22
CA ALA A 196 8.65 0.73 -11.37
C ALA A 196 8.52 2.24 -11.08
N ALA A 197 8.78 2.64 -9.82
CA ALA A 197 8.79 4.05 -9.45
C ALA A 197 9.93 4.80 -10.15
N VAL A 198 9.59 5.89 -10.82
CA VAL A 198 10.53 6.77 -11.52
C VAL A 198 10.20 8.21 -11.16
N ILE A 199 11.16 8.86 -10.49
CA ILE A 199 11.07 10.25 -10.03
C ILE A 199 10.79 11.18 -11.21
N ASP A 200 9.90 12.13 -10.99
CA ASP A 200 9.42 13.12 -11.96
C ASP A 200 8.70 12.53 -13.18
N THR A 201 8.47 11.22 -13.21
CA THR A 201 7.71 10.53 -14.26
C THR A 201 6.36 10.04 -13.75
N ASN A 202 6.36 9.15 -12.75
CA ASN A 202 5.12 8.63 -12.15
C ASN A 202 5.01 8.94 -10.65
N MET A 203 6.04 9.54 -10.03
CA MET A 203 6.04 9.94 -8.63
C MET A 203 6.99 11.11 -8.36
N LYS A 204 6.84 11.76 -7.21
CA LYS A 204 7.72 12.83 -6.70
C LYS A 204 8.18 12.54 -5.29
N LEU A 205 9.39 12.98 -4.98
CA LEU A 205 9.92 13.08 -3.62
C LEU A 205 9.99 14.56 -3.23
N VAL A 206 9.51 14.88 -2.04
CA VAL A 206 9.57 16.23 -1.48
C VAL A 206 10.07 16.13 -0.04
N ASP A 207 10.92 17.05 0.37
CA ASP A 207 11.31 17.21 1.77
C ASP A 207 10.06 17.55 2.60
N ASP A 208 9.90 16.91 3.75
CA ASP A 208 8.74 17.11 4.62
C ASP A 208 8.81 18.42 5.43
N GLY A 209 9.89 19.19 5.29
CA GLY A 209 10.16 20.43 6.01
C GLY A 209 10.86 20.23 7.36
N THR A 210 11.12 18.99 7.78
CA THR A 210 11.78 18.67 9.05
C THR A 210 13.30 18.53 8.93
N GLY A 211 13.83 18.47 7.69
CA GLY A 211 15.25 18.36 7.37
C GLY A 211 15.81 16.94 7.36
N ASN A 212 15.02 15.93 7.74
CA ASN A 212 15.39 14.52 7.58
C ASN A 212 14.19 13.61 7.24
N GLY A 213 13.08 14.19 6.76
CA GLY A 213 11.93 13.42 6.32
C GLY A 213 11.61 13.68 4.85
N THR A 214 10.96 12.69 4.24
CA THR A 214 10.63 12.68 2.81
C THR A 214 9.21 12.20 2.60
N ILE A 215 8.46 12.93 1.79
CA ILE A 215 7.14 12.54 1.31
C ILE A 215 7.27 12.07 -0.13
N LEU A 216 6.82 10.84 -0.38
CA LEU A 216 6.61 10.28 -1.69
C LEU A 216 5.14 10.42 -2.09
N SER A 217 4.88 11.00 -3.25
CA SER A 217 3.52 11.13 -3.80
C SER A 217 3.49 10.71 -5.26
N VAL A 218 2.36 10.15 -5.70
CA VAL A 218 2.13 9.80 -7.10
C VAL A 218 1.97 11.07 -7.93
N ILE A 219 2.47 11.06 -9.17
CA ILE A 219 2.14 12.10 -10.16
C ILE A 219 0.81 11.71 -10.81
N PRO A 220 -0.23 12.55 -10.71
CA PRO A 220 -1.48 12.34 -11.45
C PRO A 220 -1.21 12.14 -12.94
N VAL A 221 -1.72 11.05 -13.50
CA VAL A 221 -1.75 10.92 -14.97
C VAL A 221 -2.84 11.88 -15.46
N PRO A 222 -2.53 12.84 -16.34
CA PRO A 222 -3.56 13.73 -16.87
C PRO A 222 -4.64 12.89 -17.55
N GLU A 223 -5.90 13.02 -17.14
CA GLU A 223 -6.98 12.26 -17.77
C GLU A 223 -7.04 12.56 -19.29
N PRO A 224 -7.04 11.54 -20.16
CA PRO A 224 -7.18 11.74 -21.59
C PRO A 224 -8.66 12.00 -21.96
N ALA A 225 -9.22 13.17 -21.64
CA ALA A 225 -10.64 13.42 -21.94
C ALA A 225 -11.09 14.83 -22.35
N SER A 226 -10.22 15.84 -22.42
CA SER A 226 -10.63 17.19 -22.88
C SER A 226 -10.13 17.55 -24.28
N LEU A 227 -8.93 17.11 -24.67
CA LEU A 227 -8.34 17.47 -25.97
C LEU A 227 -8.93 16.67 -27.16
N MET A 228 -9.30 15.40 -26.96
CA MET A 228 -9.97 14.61 -28.01
C MET A 228 -11.43 15.04 -28.23
N LEU A 229 -12.16 15.44 -27.19
CA LEU A 229 -13.55 15.87 -27.33
C LEU A 229 -13.66 17.27 -27.97
N LEU A 230 -12.73 18.18 -27.69
CA LEU A 230 -12.65 19.49 -28.35
C LEU A 230 -12.26 19.36 -29.83
N SER A 231 -11.33 18.46 -30.17
CA SER A 231 -10.96 18.23 -31.57
C SER A 231 -12.08 17.55 -32.37
N LEU A 232 -12.81 16.60 -31.79
CA LEU A 232 -13.96 15.96 -32.46
C LEU A 232 -15.18 16.90 -32.56
N GLY A 233 -15.45 17.68 -31.50
CA GLY A 233 -16.50 18.71 -31.49
C GLY A 233 -16.25 19.84 -32.48
N GLY A 234 -14.99 20.27 -32.63
CA GLY A 234 -14.58 21.25 -33.64
C GLY A 234 -14.77 20.75 -35.07
N LEU A 235 -14.44 19.48 -35.35
CA LEU A 235 -14.67 18.84 -36.65
C LEU A 235 -16.16 18.72 -37.01
N LEU A 236 -17.01 18.37 -36.04
CA LEU A 236 -18.47 18.29 -36.22
C LEU A 236 -19.11 19.67 -36.45
N ALA A 237 -18.62 20.72 -35.78
CA ALA A 237 -19.09 22.09 -35.97
C ALA A 237 -18.71 22.65 -37.36
N ILE A 238 -17.53 22.30 -37.87
CA ILE A 238 -17.08 22.70 -39.22
C ILE A 238 -17.86 21.94 -40.30
N ALA A 239 -18.17 20.65 -40.08
CA ALA A 239 -18.97 19.85 -41.02
C ALA A 239 -20.42 20.35 -41.15
N ARG A 240 -21.03 20.87 -40.07
CA ARG A 240 -22.39 21.43 -40.09
C ARG A 240 -22.51 22.81 -40.76
N ARG A 241 -21.41 23.55 -40.96
CA ARG A 241 -21.43 24.89 -41.55
C ARG A 241 -21.40 24.89 -43.09
N LYS A 242 -21.40 23.71 -43.73
CA LYS A 242 -21.33 23.55 -45.20
C LYS A 242 -22.63 23.09 -45.87
N HIS A 243 -23.78 23.25 -45.22
CA HIS A 243 -25.11 23.05 -45.83
C HIS A 243 -25.95 24.31 -45.67
#